data_AF-A0A2V6F5N6-F1
#
_entry.id   AF-A0A2V6F5N6-F1
#
_cell.length_a   1.000
_cell.length_b   1.000
_cell.length_c   1.000
_cell.angle_alpha   90.00
_cell.angle_beta   90.00
_cell.angle_gamma   90.00
#
_symmetry.space_group_name_H-M   'P 1'
#
loop_
_entity.id
_entity.type
_entity.pdbx_description
1 polymer ?
#
loop_
_entity_poly.entity_id
_entity_poly.type
_entity_poly.pdbx_seq_one_letter_code
_entity_poly.pdbx_strand_id
1 'polypeptide(L)'
;MTMKKFAVSVVGKNFLIGNEASIPEKHGFWTTVFIEAADSNAAGKLALQTVESDRNLQASVANPEFDPPVLSVDEVAELDSFEGCRLPGTGFLFYPEEESRE
;
A
#
# COMPACT_ATOMS: atom_id res chain seq x y z
N MET A 1 -21.81 3.73 -16.51
CA MET A 1 -21.48 2.87 -15.35
C MET A 1 -21.45 3.77 -14.13
N THR A 2 -22.19 3.44 -13.08
CA THR A 2 -22.16 4.21 -11.83
C THR A 2 -20.89 3.85 -11.08
N MET A 3 -20.11 4.85 -10.66
CA MET A 3 -18.96 4.59 -9.80
C MET A 3 -19.43 4.32 -8.37
N LYS A 4 -18.87 3.28 -7.78
CA LYS A 4 -19.03 2.86 -6.39
C LYS A 4 -17.80 3.29 -5.60
N LYS A 5 -17.96 3.44 -4.30
CA LYS A 5 -16.90 3.81 -3.37
C LYS A 5 -16.38 2.57 -2.69
N PHE A 6 -15.07 2.46 -2.57
CA PHE A 6 -14.42 1.32 -1.94
C PHE A 6 -13.35 1.78 -0.97
N ALA A 7 -13.23 1.09 0.16
CA ALA A 7 -12.01 1.04 0.95
C ALA A 7 -11.23 -0.20 0.55
N VAL A 8 -9.98 0.00 0.13
CA VAL A 8 -9.09 -1.08 -0.28
C VAL A 8 -7.91 -1.12 0.67
N SER A 9 -7.78 -2.23 1.40
CA SER A 9 -6.62 -2.51 2.22
C SER A 9 -5.52 -3.11 1.34
N VAL A 10 -4.36 -2.47 1.34
CA VAL A 10 -3.17 -2.89 0.59
C VAL A 10 -2.08 -3.26 1.58
N VAL A 11 -1.46 -4.42 1.36
CA VAL A 11 -0.28 -4.86 2.08
C VAL A 11 0.95 -4.72 1.18
N GLY A 12 1.99 -4.09 1.71
CA GLY A 12 3.33 -4.09 1.15
C GLY A 12 4.22 -5.04 1.92
N LYS A 13 5.05 -5.81 1.22
CA LYS A 13 6.04 -6.74 1.78
C LYS A 13 7.38 -6.56 1.09
N ASN A 14 8.44 -6.97 1.77
CA ASN A 14 9.81 -6.89 1.26
C ASN A 14 10.23 -5.46 0.91
N PHE A 15 9.80 -4.45 1.68
CA PHE A 15 10.26 -3.07 1.47
C PHE A 15 11.55 -2.86 2.26
N LEU A 16 12.68 -2.78 1.58
CA LEU A 16 13.95 -2.41 2.18
C LEU A 16 13.96 -0.90 2.37
N ILE A 17 13.71 -0.44 3.60
CA ILE A 17 13.57 0.98 3.94
C ILE A 17 14.78 1.40 4.75
N GLY A 18 15.41 2.50 4.34
CA GLY A 18 16.54 3.10 5.05
C GLY A 18 16.56 4.60 4.91
N ASN A 19 17.28 5.26 5.82
CA ASN A 19 17.66 6.67 5.70
C ASN A 19 19.19 6.79 5.72
N GLU A 20 19.74 7.96 5.38
CA GLU A 20 21.20 8.17 5.36
C GLU A 20 21.91 7.87 6.69
N ALA A 21 21.16 7.77 7.80
CA ALA A 21 21.69 7.58 9.14
C ALA A 21 21.66 6.12 9.64
N SER A 22 21.02 5.19 8.92
CA SER A 22 20.76 3.82 9.42
C SER A 22 20.96 2.76 8.34
N ILE A 23 21.29 1.54 8.77
CA ILE A 23 21.33 0.37 7.88
C ILE A 23 19.89 0.12 7.40
N PRO A 24 19.63 -0.03 6.09
CA PRO A 24 18.31 -0.34 5.58
C PRO A 24 17.79 -1.68 6.12
N GLU A 25 16.53 -1.70 6.55
CA GLU A 25 15.87 -2.89 7.13
C GLU A 25 14.61 -3.24 6.35
N LYS A 26 14.30 -4.54 6.26
CA LYS A 26 13.09 -5.03 5.60
C LYS A 26 11.87 -4.75 6.46
N HIS A 27 10.89 -4.14 5.83
CA HIS A 27 9.62 -3.79 6.43
C HIS A 27 8.49 -4.29 5.55
N GLY A 28 7.39 -4.64 6.19
CA GLY A 28 6.09 -4.65 5.55
C GLY A 28 5.29 -3.41 5.95
N PHE A 29 4.16 -3.19 5.30
CA PHE A 29 3.20 -2.20 5.76
C PHE A 29 1.76 -2.58 5.42
N TRP A 30 0.83 -1.93 6.10
CA TRP A 30 -0.57 -1.83 5.69
C TRP A 30 -0.95 -0.39 5.39
N THR A 31 -1.85 -0.21 4.43
CA THR A 31 -2.49 1.06 4.13
C THR A 31 -3.90 0.83 3.64
N THR A 32 -4.79 1.78 3.88
CA THR A 32 -6.12 1.79 3.29
C THR A 32 -6.24 2.95 2.31
N VAL A 33 -6.66 2.64 1.09
CA VAL A 33 -6.90 3.62 0.01
C VAL A 33 -8.39 3.66 -0.29
N PHE A 34 -8.93 4.85 -0.42
CA PHE A 34 -10.33 5.09 -0.75
C PHE A 34 -10.46 5.40 -2.24
N ILE A 35 -11.16 4.54 -2.98
CA ILE A 35 -11.21 4.56 -4.45
C ILE A 35 -12.65 4.60 -4.93
N GLU A 36 -12.92 5.46 -5.92
CA GLU A 36 -14.12 5.35 -6.75
C GLU A 36 -13.84 4.48 -7.98
N ALA A 37 -14.61 3.42 -8.17
CA ALA A 37 -14.43 2.48 -9.29
C ALA A 37 -15.76 1.86 -9.74
N ALA A 38 -15.74 1.20 -10.90
CA ALA A 38 -16.93 0.50 -11.40
C ALA A 38 -17.28 -0.76 -10.58
N ASP A 39 -16.27 -1.45 -10.05
CA ASP A 39 -16.38 -2.69 -9.31
C ASP A 39 -15.15 -2.91 -8.41
N SER A 40 -15.19 -3.95 -7.57
CA SER A 40 -14.13 -4.27 -6.61
C SER A 40 -12.79 -4.62 -7.26
N ASN A 41 -12.81 -5.24 -8.45
CA ASN A 41 -11.59 -5.59 -9.16
C ASN A 41 -10.90 -4.34 -9.73
N ALA A 42 -11.69 -3.42 -10.31
CA ALA A 42 -11.20 -2.11 -10.72
C ALA A 42 -10.68 -1.30 -9.54
N ALA A 43 -11.36 -1.34 -8.39
CA ALA A 43 -10.93 -0.66 -7.17
C ALA A 43 -9.56 -1.17 -6.68
N GLY A 44 -9.38 -2.50 -6.63
CA GLY A 44 -8.12 -3.11 -6.24
C GLY A 44 -6.94 -2.68 -7.12
N LYS A 45 -7.12 -2.68 -8.45
CA LYS A 45 -6.09 -2.25 -9.39
C LYS A 45 -5.70 -0.78 -9.21
N LEU A 46 -6.70 0.09 -9.06
CA LEU A 46 -6.46 1.52 -8.83
C LEU A 46 -5.80 1.78 -7.47
N ALA A 47 -6.15 1.02 -6.43
CA ALA A 47 -5.51 1.13 -5.13
C ALA A 47 -4.03 0.73 -5.18
N LEU A 48 -3.70 -0.38 -5.84
CA LEU A 48 -2.30 -0.80 -6.04
C LEU A 48 -1.51 0.26 -6.81
N GLN A 49 -2.03 0.76 -7.92
CA GLN A 49 -1.40 1.83 -8.70
C GLN A 49 -1.20 3.11 -7.88
N THR A 50 -2.16 3.44 -7.02
CA THR A 50 -2.10 4.61 -6.13
C THR A 50 -0.94 4.47 -5.14
N VAL A 51 -0.79 3.30 -4.53
CA VAL A 51 0.30 3.02 -3.58
C VAL A 51 1.65 2.94 -4.29
N GLU A 52 1.72 2.27 -5.43
CA GLU A 52 2.94 2.14 -6.24
C GLU A 52 3.46 3.50 -6.73
N SER A 53 2.55 4.44 -7.02
CA SER A 53 2.89 5.81 -7.47
C SER A 53 3.15 6.78 -6.32
N ASP A 54 3.09 6.35 -5.05
CA ASP A 54 3.37 7.23 -3.92
C ASP A 54 4.85 7.61 -3.89
N ARG A 55 5.13 8.91 -4.08
CA ARG A 55 6.50 9.41 -4.18
C ARG A 55 7.31 9.23 -2.91
N ASN A 56 6.68 9.29 -1.74
CA ASN A 56 7.39 9.14 -0.48
C ASN A 56 7.78 7.67 -0.28
N LEU A 57 6.90 6.75 -0.65
CA LEU A 57 7.20 5.32 -0.65
C LEU A 57 8.33 5.01 -1.64
N GLN A 58 8.24 5.47 -2.89
CA GLN A 58 9.27 5.26 -3.89
C GLN A 58 10.64 5.84 -3.48
N ALA A 59 10.67 7.02 -2.86
CA ALA A 59 11.90 7.64 -2.38
C ALA A 59 12.54 6.91 -1.18
N SER A 60 11.75 6.09 -0.46
CA SER A 60 12.21 5.37 0.73
C SER A 60 12.66 3.93 0.42
N VAL A 61 12.37 3.43 -0.79
CA VAL A 61 12.68 2.06 -1.23
C VAL A 61 14.14 1.98 -1.69
N ALA A 62 14.92 1.11 -1.05
CA ALA A 62 16.31 0.82 -1.39
C ALA A 62 16.49 -0.59 -1.98
N ASN A 63 15.40 -1.26 -2.36
CA ASN A 63 15.43 -2.62 -2.89
C ASN A 63 16.30 -2.73 -4.16
N PRO A 64 17.17 -3.76 -4.26
CA PRO A 64 17.87 -4.05 -5.50
C PRO A 64 16.92 -4.69 -6.52
N GLU A 65 17.27 -4.61 -7.82
CA GLU A 65 16.44 -5.13 -8.92
C GLU A 65 16.11 -6.63 -8.81
N PHE A 66 16.96 -7.43 -8.16
CA PHE A 66 16.77 -8.87 -8.00
C PHE A 66 15.89 -9.25 -6.79
N ASP A 67 15.54 -8.30 -5.94
CA ASP A 67 14.69 -8.51 -4.75
C ASP A 67 13.66 -7.37 -4.60
N PRO A 68 12.72 -7.23 -5.56
CA PRO A 68 11.78 -6.11 -5.59
C PRO A 68 10.75 -6.19 -4.45
N PRO A 69 10.22 -5.04 -4.01
CA PRO A 69 9.11 -5.01 -3.07
C PRO A 69 7.83 -5.57 -3.74
N VAL A 70 6.91 -6.09 -2.92
CA VAL A 70 5.66 -6.67 -3.41
C VAL A 70 4.47 -5.93 -2.79
N LEU A 71 3.52 -5.55 -3.64
CA LEU A 71 2.23 -4.99 -3.22
C LEU A 71 1.11 -6.00 -3.51
N SER A 72 0.13 -6.09 -2.63
CA SER A 72 -1.04 -6.95 -2.82
C SER A 72 -2.27 -6.36 -2.14
N VAL A 73 -3.45 -6.65 -2.69
CA VAL A 73 -4.71 -6.30 -2.05
C VAL A 73 -5.00 -7.35 -0.98
N ASP A 74 -5.25 -6.88 0.24
CA ASP A 74 -5.64 -7.71 1.37
C ASP A 74 -7.17 -7.80 1.47
N GLU A 75 -7.86 -6.66 1.38
CA GLU A 75 -9.32 -6.58 1.49
C GLU A 75 -9.89 -5.48 0.57
N VAL A 76 -11.11 -5.70 0.07
CA VAL A 76 -11.90 -4.69 -0.65
C VAL A 76 -13.30 -4.62 -0.06
N ALA A 77 -13.65 -3.47 0.52
CA ALA A 77 -14.96 -3.21 1.09
C ALA A 77 -15.68 -2.10 0.30
N GLU A 78 -16.91 -2.35 -0.17
CA GLU A 78 -17.77 -1.31 -0.75
C GLU A 78 -18.33 -0.41 0.36
N LEU A 79 -18.34 0.89 0.12
CA LEU A 79 -18.82 1.91 1.05
C LEU A 79 -19.97 2.70 0.43
N ASP A 80 -20.93 3.12 1.25
CA ASP A 80 -21.97 4.06 0.82
C ASP A 80 -21.41 5.50 0.65
N SER A 81 -20.42 5.87 1.48
CA SER A 81 -19.82 7.22 1.50
C SER A 81 -18.37 7.21 1.99
N PHE A 82 -17.62 8.26 1.67
CA PHE A 82 -16.30 8.58 2.23
C PHE A 82 -16.36 9.60 3.38
N GLU A 83 -17.56 9.90 3.88
CA GLU A 83 -17.71 10.84 5.01
C GLU A 83 -16.92 10.34 6.24
N GLY A 84 -16.08 11.20 6.81
CA GLY A 84 -15.19 10.84 7.91
C GLY A 84 -13.89 10.13 7.52
N CYS A 85 -13.68 9.80 6.23
CA CYS A 85 -12.46 9.15 5.75
C CYS A 85 -11.37 10.19 5.40
N ARG A 86 -10.10 9.86 5.70
CA ARG A 86 -8.95 10.65 5.25
C ARG A 86 -8.60 10.23 3.82
N LEU A 87 -8.89 11.09 2.84
CA LEU A 87 -8.60 10.85 1.43
C LEU A 87 -7.17 11.33 1.05
N PRO A 88 -6.49 10.67 0.10
CA PRO A 88 -6.90 9.44 -0.61
C PRO A 88 -6.71 8.15 0.21
N GLY A 89 -6.07 8.22 1.39
CA GLY A 89 -5.84 7.07 2.25
C GLY A 89 -5.35 7.42 3.64
N THR A 90 -5.13 6.40 4.47
CA THR A 90 -4.82 6.55 5.90
C THR A 90 -3.33 6.78 6.21
N GLY A 91 -2.46 6.76 5.20
CA GLY A 91 -1.01 6.67 5.37
C GLY A 91 -0.55 5.22 5.61
N PHE A 92 0.77 5.03 5.74
CA PHE A 92 1.38 3.71 5.86
C PHE A 92 1.65 3.35 7.31
N LEU A 93 1.17 2.18 7.73
CA LEU A 93 1.54 1.55 9.00
C LEU A 93 2.63 0.52 8.74
N PHE A 94 3.89 0.91 8.95
CA PHE A 94 5.04 0.02 8.79
C PHE A 94 5.25 -0.90 9.99
N TYR A 95 5.73 -2.11 9.71
CA TYR A 95 6.16 -3.09 10.70
C TYR A 95 7.47 -3.73 10.23
N PRO A 96 8.37 -4.12 11.16
CA PRO A 96 9.55 -4.87 10.81
C PRO A 96 9.13 -6.22 10.22
N GLU A 97 9.67 -6.57 9.05
CA GLU A 97 9.52 -7.91 8.52
C GLU A 97 10.58 -8.75 9.24
N GLU A 98 10.16 -9.50 10.27
CA GLU A 98 11.09 -10.38 10.98
C GLU A 98 11.76 -11.28 9.95
N GLU A 99 13.09 -11.15 9.84
CA GLU A 99 13.89 -12.11 9.09
C GLU A 99 13.63 -13.46 9.76
N SER A 100 12.81 -14.30 9.13
CA SER A 100 12.60 -15.68 9.56
C SER A 100 13.98 -16.33 9.61
N ARG A 101 14.59 -16.34 10.79
CA ARG A 101 15.80 -17.09 11.08
C ARG A 101 15.39 -18.55 11.13
N GLU A 102 15.32 -19.18 9.97
CA GLU A 102 15.31 -20.64 9.81
C GLU A 102 16.74 -21.20 9.85
#